data_AF-A0A3P7NFJ1-F1
#
_entry.id   AF-A0A3P7NFJ1-F1
#
_cell.length_a   1.000
_cell.length_b   1.000
_cell.length_c   1.000
_cell.angle_alpha   90.00
_cell.angle_beta   90.00
_cell.angle_gamma   90.00
#
_symmetry.space_group_name_H-M   'P 1'
#
loop_
_entity.id
_entity.type
_entity.pdbx_description
1 polymer ?
#
loop_
_entity_poly.entity_id
_entity_poly.type
_entity_poly.pdbx_seq_one_letter_code
_entity_poly.pdbx_strand_id
1 'polypeptide(L)' 'MPSEYNGGNCSFEEIYERNIKEFSTMSKNYLDFGISVDESKRPDNSRNLLRVYKDLSPDLMGTNGTYVKIEDEI' A
#
# COMPACT_ATOMS: atom_id res chain seq x y z
N MET A 1 4.58 -16.58 -17.77
CA MET A 1 3.47 -16.05 -18.61
C MET A 1 3.70 -16.49 -20.05
N PRO A 2 2.64 -16.80 -20.83
CA PRO A 2 2.76 -17.22 -22.22
C PRO A 2 3.44 -16.19 -23.12
N SER A 3 4.15 -16.67 -24.14
CA SER A 3 4.88 -15.83 -25.11
C SER A 3 3.99 -14.87 -25.89
N GLU A 4 2.71 -15.21 -26.06
CA GLU A 4 1.68 -14.39 -26.70
C GLU A 4 1.44 -13.06 -25.98
N TYR A 5 1.76 -12.99 -24.68
CA TYR A 5 1.66 -11.79 -23.85
C TYR A 5 3.03 -11.16 -23.56
N ASN A 6 4.03 -11.42 -24.41
CA ASN A 6 5.44 -11.07 -24.17
C ASN A 6 6.03 -11.74 -22.90
N GLY A 7 5.46 -12.86 -22.48
CA GLY A 7 5.97 -13.62 -21.35
C GLY A 7 7.15 -14.51 -21.72
N GLY A 8 8.20 -14.51 -20.91
CA GLY A 8 9.43 -15.27 -21.16
C GLY A 8 9.34 -16.78 -20.96
N ASN A 9 8.15 -17.35 -20.68
CA ASN A 9 7.95 -18.80 -20.40
C ASN A 9 8.98 -19.43 -19.44
N CYS A 10 9.48 -18.66 -18.45
CA CYS A 10 10.39 -19.18 -17.44
C CYS A 10 9.65 -20.01 -16.39
N SER A 11 10.36 -20.94 -15.76
CA SER A 11 9.91 -21.65 -14.57
C SER A 11 9.79 -20.70 -13.37
N PHE A 12 9.03 -21.11 -12.35
CA PHE A 12 8.88 -20.34 -11.12
C PHE A 12 10.24 -20.03 -10.48
N GLU A 13 11.13 -21.02 -10.38
CA GLU A 13 12.42 -20.90 -9.73
C GLU A 13 13.31 -19.84 -10.40
N GLU A 14 13.34 -19.84 -11.74
CA GLU A 14 14.10 -18.86 -12.52
C GLU A 14 13.55 -17.44 -12.37
N ILE A 15 12.24 -17.30 -12.20
CA ILE A 15 11.58 -16.02 -11.94
C ILE A 15 11.93 -15.55 -10.52
N TYR A 16 11.85 -16.43 -9.54
CA TYR A 16 12.13 -16.14 -8.14
C TYR A 16 13.57 -15.63 -7.94
N GLU A 17 14.56 -16.38 -8.44
CA GLU A 17 15.97 -16.02 -8.33
C GLU A 17 16.31 -14.70 -9.04
N ARG A 18 15.74 -14.47 -10.22
CA ARG A 18 15.92 -13.21 -10.97
C ARG A 18 15.37 -12.02 -10.19
N ASN A 19 14.14 -12.14 -9.69
CA ASN A 19 13.49 -11.05 -8.97
C ASN A 19 14.22 -10.72 -7.67
N ILE A 20 14.61 -11.72 -6.87
CA ILE A 20 15.36 -11.48 -5.63
C ILE A 20 16.65 -10.71 -5.89
N LYS A 21 17.39 -11.11 -6.92
CA LYS A 21 18.62 -10.44 -7.30
C LYS A 21 18.37 -8.99 -7.72
N GLU A 22 17.37 -8.76 -8.58
CA GLU A 22 16.97 -7.40 -9.00
C GLU A 22 16.51 -6.53 -7.81
N PHE A 23 15.64 -7.05 -6.93
CA PHE A 23 15.17 -6.36 -5.73
C PHE A 23 16.30 -6.05 -4.74
N SER A 24 17.30 -6.93 -4.63
CA SER A 24 18.47 -6.68 -3.77
C SER A 24 19.38 -5.56 -4.32
N THR A 25 19.41 -5.39 -5.64
CA THR A 25 20.20 -4.34 -6.31
C THR A 25 19.45 -3.02 -6.44
N MET A 26 18.13 -3.01 -6.24
CA MET A 26 17.38 -1.77 -6.11
C MET A 26 17.94 -0.98 -4.94
N SER A 27 18.40 0.24 -5.22
CA SER A 27 18.92 1.11 -4.18
C SER A 27 17.89 1.24 -3.07
N LYS A 28 18.30 1.00 -1.81
CA LYS A 28 17.55 1.39 -0.60
C LYS A 28 17.51 2.92 -0.44
N ASN A 29 17.46 3.66 -1.54
CA ASN A 29 16.95 5.01 -1.56
C ASN A 29 15.43 4.89 -1.31
N TYR A 30 15.07 4.40 -0.13
CA TYR A 30 13.90 4.93 0.54
C TYR A 30 14.13 6.42 0.47
N LEU A 31 13.30 7.10 -0.31
CA LEU A 31 13.25 8.52 -0.16
C LEU A 31 12.92 8.74 1.31
N ASP A 32 13.92 9.15 2.07
CA ASP A 32 13.75 9.75 3.38
C ASP A 32 13.12 11.13 3.16
N PHE A 33 11.99 11.19 2.45
CA PHE A 33 11.06 12.29 2.59
C PHE A 33 10.35 12.06 3.92
N GLY A 34 11.09 12.22 5.03
CA GLY A 34 10.44 12.65 6.24
C GLY A 34 9.77 13.98 5.90
N ILE A 35 8.46 13.97 5.64
CA ILE A 35 7.68 15.19 5.51
C ILE A 35 7.64 15.79 6.91
N SER A 36 8.68 16.56 7.23
CA SER A 36 8.77 17.31 8.47
C SER A 36 8.08 18.64 8.23
N VAL A 37 6.93 18.81 8.88
CA VAL A 37 6.17 20.05 8.82
C VAL A 37 6.65 20.96 9.94
N ASP A 38 7.07 22.17 9.58
CA ASP A 38 7.34 23.22 10.56
C ASP A 38 6.02 23.74 11.14
N GLU A 39 5.67 23.23 12.32
CA GLU A 39 4.45 23.58 13.06
C GLU A 39 4.34 25.07 13.42
N SER A 40 5.47 25.78 13.48
CA SER A 40 5.46 27.23 13.74
C SER A 40 4.91 28.03 12.56
N LYS A 41 4.99 27.49 11.34
CA LYS A 41 4.48 28.11 10.11
C LYS A 41 3.05 27.71 9.78
N ARG A 42 2.43 26.81 10.56
CA ARG A 42 1.05 26.36 10.34
C ARG A 42 0.07 27.50 10.66
N PRO A 43 -0.74 27.97 9.69
CA PRO A 43 -1.80 28.95 9.95
C PRO A 43 -2.81 28.46 10.99
N ASP A 44 -3.29 29.34 11.87
CA ASP A 44 -4.23 28.96 12.95
C ASP A 44 -5.54 28.33 12.43
N ASN A 45 -6.03 28.79 11.27
CA ASN A 45 -7.20 28.22 10.61
C ASN A 45 -6.99 26.78 10.10
N SER A 46 -5.74 26.34 9.95
CA SER A 46 -5.39 25.03 9.42
C SER A 46 -5.11 23.97 10.51
N ARG A 47 -4.96 24.40 11.78
CA ARG A 47 -4.71 23.50 12.93
C ARG A 47 -5.83 22.49 13.19
N ASN A 48 -7.05 22.82 12.80
CA ASN A 48 -8.24 22.01 13.09
C ASN A 48 -8.94 21.49 11.81
N LEU A 49 -8.27 21.44 10.65
CA LEU A 49 -8.91 20.96 9.41
C LEU A 49 -9.37 19.50 9.51
N LEU A 50 -8.66 18.67 10.29
CA LEU A 50 -9.09 17.30 10.61
C LEU A 50 -10.31 17.24 11.53
N ARG A 51 -10.65 18.34 12.22
CA ARG A 51 -11.86 18.47 13.06
C ARG A 51 -13.03 19.13 12.34
N VAL A 52 -12.82 19.65 11.13
CA VAL A 52 -13.89 20.28 10.33
C VAL A 52 -14.92 19.23 9.89
N TYR A 53 -14.45 18.02 9.59
CA TYR A 53 -15.30 16.87 9.35
C TYR A 53 -15.34 16.02 10.60
N LYS A 54 -16.54 15.65 11.07
CA LYS A 54 -16.67 14.62 12.10
C LYS A 54 -16.08 13.33 11.55
N ASP A 55 -15.37 12.57 12.39
CA ASP A 55 -15.04 11.20 12.07
C ASP A 55 -16.32 10.48 11.63
N LEU A 56 -16.23 9.75 10.51
CA LEU A 56 -17.37 8.99 10.00
C LEU A 56 -17.79 8.00 11.09
N SER A 57 -19.10 7.90 11.35
CA SER A 57 -19.61 6.94 12.33
C SER A 57 -19.10 5.54 11.97
N PRO A 58 -18.66 4.73 12.96
CA PRO A 58 -18.37 3.33 12.74
C PRO A 58 -19.54 2.58 12.08
N ASP A 59 -20.77 3.05 12.31
CA ASP A 59 -21.98 2.49 11.70
C ASP A 59 -22.10 2.75 10.18
N LEU A 60 -21.37 3.74 9.66
CA LEU A 60 -21.33 4.04 8.22
C LEU A 60 -20.37 3.09 7.47
N MET A 61 -19.34 2.58 8.16
CA MET A 61 -18.48 1.51 7.65
C MET A 61 -19.29 0.20 7.72
N GLY A 62 -20.03 -0.08 6.65
CA GLY A 62 -21.02 -1.15 6.55
C GLY A 62 -20.72 -2.40 7.36
N THR A 63 -21.41 -2.53 8.50
CA THR A 63 -21.57 -3.79 9.23
C THR A 63 -22.53 -4.75 8.52
N ASN A 64 -23.24 -4.26 7.51
CA ASN A 64 -24.15 -5.03 6.67
C ASN A 64 -23.51 -5.35 5.32
N GLY A 65 -23.11 -6.61 5.19
CA GLY A 65 -22.71 -7.25 3.94
C GLY A 65 -22.82 -8.77 4.11
N THR A 66 -23.01 -9.50 3.01
CA THR A 66 -22.95 -10.97 3.03
C THR A 66 -21.47 -11.37 3.04
N TYR A 67 -20.93 -11.73 4.20
CA TYR A 67 -19.58 -12.25 4.32
C TYR A 67 -19.56 -13.74 3.96
N VAL A 68 -18.78 -14.09 2.94
CA VAL A 68 -18.41 -15.49 2.70
C VAL A 68 -17.19 -15.77 3.55
N LYS A 69 -17.31 -16.66 4.53
CA LYS A 69 -16.15 -17.16 5.28
C LYS A 69 -15.30 -17.99 4.32
N ILE A 70 -14.06 -17.58 4.11
CA ILE A 70 -13.07 -18.44 3.48
C ILE A 70 -12.62 -19.38 4.60
N GLU A 71 -12.89 -20.67 4.43
CA GLU A 71 -12.38 -21.69 5.35
C GLU A 71 -10.86 -21.73 5.17
N ASP A 72 -10.12 -21.33 6.20
CA ASP A 72 -8.67 -21.45 6.26
C ASP A 72 -8.32 -22.94 6.42
N GLU A 73 -8.23 -23.65 5.30
CA GLU A 73 -7.42 -24.87 5.18
C GLU A 73 -6.42 -24.67 4.04
N ILE A 74 -5.16 -24.43 4.39
CA ILE A 74 -3.92 -24.96 3.77
C ILE A 74 -2.81 -24.85 4.82
#